data_AF-A0A7C5FDD5-F1
#
_entry.id   AF-A0A7C5FDD5-F1
#
_cell.length_a   1.000
_cell.length_b   1.000
_cell.length_c   1.000
_cell.angle_alpha   90.00
_cell.angle_beta   90.00
_cell.angle_gamma   90.00
#
_symmetry.space_group_name_H-M   'P 1'
#
loop_
_entity.id
_entity.type
_entity.pdbx_description
1 polymer ?
#
loop_
_entity_poly.entity_id
_entity_poly.type
_entity_poly.pdbx_seq_one_letter_code
_entity_poly.pdbx_strand_id
1 'polypeptide(L)'
;MITVITYGTYDMLHKGHINLLKRAKALGDYLIVGVTDENYDRSRGKLNVSESTKKRMKAVEALDFVDKVIVETHKGQKAEDMVKYDVDIFAIGDDWIGAFDYLNEYTHVEYLPRTEGISSTQLRKEHFSKIKLGLVGLGRDTEAFIEEAQNVSSIKINRIYAKDFLAVKAFTKDNELIKYGHDNYEDFLDTSIQAVYIDTVLDRHYHLIKAALEADKHVLCENPIALGKEELKELLHIAKKRKLILLPAVKTAFLPAFNQMLKVLEEGDIGEIREVRATRTSLYREKNYPDTFIAQGATNILSSYPSLLVKKVLGKHKSIDFFDQEENGYDISNLIITRHKGGAVGVSRVATGAKSEGDAVISGSKGYIYIPAPWWLTKSFSIRFEDEHKTQEYKYEFAGSGLRYMIAEFASLIQRNKSTSKMLTPTDIVEINRIPLEYDEFKKLRKKES
;
A
#
# COMPACT_ATOMS: atom_id res chain seq x y z
N MET A 1 -22.35 -12.88 -36.75
CA MET A 1 -21.13 -13.23 -35.99
C MET A 1 -21.47 -12.94 -34.55
N ILE A 2 -21.50 -13.95 -33.69
CA ILE A 2 -21.86 -13.81 -32.28
C ILE A 2 -20.61 -13.45 -31.49
N THR A 3 -20.63 -12.31 -30.80
CA THR A 3 -19.53 -11.82 -29.96
C THR A 3 -19.78 -12.18 -28.50
N VAL A 4 -18.84 -12.91 -27.91
CA VAL A 4 -18.87 -13.30 -26.50
C VAL A 4 -17.77 -12.56 -25.75
N ILE A 5 -18.07 -12.07 -24.54
CA ILE A 5 -17.05 -11.51 -23.64
C ILE A 5 -17.08 -12.18 -22.27
N THR A 6 -15.92 -12.30 -21.65
CA THR A 6 -15.77 -12.82 -20.28
C THR A 6 -14.67 -12.06 -19.55
N TYR A 7 -14.70 -12.06 -18.21
CA TYR A 7 -13.74 -11.33 -17.39
C TYR A 7 -13.17 -12.20 -16.28
N GLY A 8 -11.94 -11.88 -15.89
CA GLY A 8 -11.29 -12.57 -14.79
C GLY A 8 -9.94 -12.00 -14.43
N THR A 9 -9.45 -12.46 -13.28
CA THR A 9 -8.07 -12.19 -12.87
C THR A 9 -7.10 -13.07 -13.63
N TYR A 10 -7.42 -14.34 -13.91
CA TYR A 10 -6.55 -15.26 -14.65
C TYR A 10 -5.11 -15.38 -14.10
N ASP A 11 -4.94 -15.26 -12.77
CA ASP A 11 -3.65 -15.44 -12.09
C ASP A 11 -3.22 -16.91 -12.12
N MET A 12 -1.97 -17.16 -12.55
CA MET A 12 -1.43 -18.49 -12.80
C MET A 12 -2.37 -19.29 -13.69
N LEU A 13 -2.49 -18.86 -14.96
CA LEU A 13 -3.43 -19.45 -15.92
C LEU A 13 -3.35 -20.99 -15.90
N HIS A 14 -4.46 -21.63 -15.55
CA HIS A 14 -4.53 -23.07 -15.25
C HIS A 14 -5.74 -23.70 -15.94
N LYS A 15 -5.85 -25.03 -15.89
CA LYS A 15 -6.90 -25.81 -16.58
C LYS A 15 -8.32 -25.30 -16.32
N GLY A 16 -8.65 -24.96 -15.07
CA GLY A 16 -9.94 -24.35 -14.74
C GLY A 16 -10.26 -23.05 -15.50
N HIS A 17 -9.30 -22.14 -15.65
CA HIS A 17 -9.48 -20.93 -16.47
C HIS A 17 -9.67 -21.30 -17.95
N ILE A 18 -8.82 -22.18 -18.48
CA ILE A 18 -8.87 -22.62 -19.88
C ILE A 18 -10.23 -23.26 -20.21
N ASN A 19 -10.76 -24.10 -19.31
CA ASN A 19 -12.06 -24.73 -19.49
C ASN A 19 -13.22 -23.72 -19.46
N LEU A 20 -13.16 -22.69 -18.62
CA LEU A 20 -14.15 -21.62 -18.63
C LEU A 20 -14.09 -20.86 -19.95
N LEU A 21 -12.90 -20.47 -20.41
CA LEU A 21 -12.72 -19.73 -21.66
C LEU A 21 -13.14 -20.56 -22.88
N LYS A 22 -12.86 -21.87 -22.92
CA LYS A 22 -13.35 -22.76 -23.99
C LYS A 22 -14.87 -22.84 -24.05
N ARG A 23 -15.52 -22.88 -22.88
CA ARG A 23 -17.00 -22.88 -22.81
C ARG A 23 -17.59 -21.54 -23.22
N ALA A 24 -16.95 -20.43 -22.86
CA ALA A 24 -17.34 -19.11 -23.36
C ALA A 24 -17.19 -19.02 -24.89
N LYS A 25 -16.06 -19.47 -25.45
CA LYS A 25 -15.87 -19.53 -26.92
C LYS A 25 -16.94 -20.37 -27.61
N ALA A 26 -17.39 -21.47 -27.02
CA ALA A 26 -18.42 -22.33 -27.62
C ALA A 26 -19.79 -21.66 -27.77
N LEU A 27 -20.04 -20.51 -27.12
CA LEU A 27 -21.29 -19.75 -27.21
C LEU A 27 -21.35 -18.82 -28.44
N GLY A 28 -20.24 -18.60 -29.14
CA GLY A 28 -20.22 -17.67 -30.28
C GLY A 28 -18.99 -17.77 -31.17
N ASP A 29 -18.89 -16.84 -32.11
CA ASP A 29 -17.86 -16.85 -33.15
C ASP A 29 -16.60 -16.08 -32.74
N TYR A 30 -16.73 -15.07 -31.87
CA TYR A 30 -15.64 -14.16 -31.48
C TYR A 30 -15.58 -14.00 -29.96
N LEU A 31 -14.45 -14.33 -29.33
CA LEU A 31 -14.26 -14.27 -27.88
C LEU A 31 -13.32 -13.13 -27.48
N ILE A 32 -13.87 -12.21 -26.68
CA ILE A 32 -13.14 -11.15 -25.99
C ILE A 32 -12.91 -11.57 -24.53
N VAL A 33 -11.68 -11.43 -24.03
CA VAL A 33 -11.33 -11.74 -22.64
C VAL A 33 -10.81 -10.49 -21.93
N GLY A 34 -11.55 -10.03 -20.92
CA GLY A 34 -11.16 -8.94 -20.04
C GLY A 34 -10.30 -9.41 -18.86
N VAL A 35 -9.04 -8.98 -18.84
CA VAL A 35 -8.09 -9.27 -17.76
C VAL A 35 -8.06 -8.10 -16.79
N THR A 36 -8.37 -8.34 -15.52
CA THR A 36 -8.35 -7.29 -14.49
C THR A 36 -6.94 -6.81 -14.21
N ASP A 37 -6.74 -5.50 -14.03
CA ASP A 37 -5.43 -4.95 -13.66
C ASP A 37 -5.12 -5.16 -12.15
N GLU A 38 -3.85 -5.04 -11.78
CA GLU A 38 -3.39 -5.24 -10.39
C GLU A 38 -4.04 -4.26 -9.40
N ASN A 39 -4.32 -3.02 -9.82
CA ASN A 39 -4.93 -2.00 -8.94
C ASN A 39 -6.40 -2.33 -8.66
N TYR A 40 -7.13 -2.76 -9.69
CA TYR A 40 -8.53 -3.14 -9.61
C TYR A 40 -8.72 -4.46 -8.85
N ASP A 41 -7.80 -5.41 -9.00
CA ASP A 41 -7.80 -6.60 -8.15
C ASP A 41 -7.56 -6.24 -6.67
N ARG A 42 -6.60 -5.35 -6.40
CA ARG A 42 -6.34 -4.86 -5.04
C ARG A 42 -7.57 -4.14 -4.45
N SER A 43 -8.22 -3.24 -5.18
CA SER A 43 -9.40 -2.53 -4.67
C SER A 43 -10.53 -3.48 -4.27
N ARG A 44 -10.72 -4.57 -5.02
CA ARG A 44 -11.69 -5.63 -4.68
C ARG A 44 -11.19 -6.65 -3.66
N GLY A 45 -10.05 -6.40 -3.01
CA GLY A 45 -9.49 -7.25 -1.94
C GLY A 45 -8.70 -8.47 -2.43
N LYS A 46 -8.45 -8.63 -3.74
CA LYS A 46 -7.60 -9.70 -4.28
C LYS A 46 -6.11 -9.34 -4.14
N LEU A 47 -5.60 -9.50 -2.93
CA LEU A 47 -4.22 -9.13 -2.57
C LEU A 47 -3.15 -10.16 -2.97
N ASN A 48 -3.56 -11.39 -3.30
CA ASN A 48 -2.65 -12.52 -3.53
C ASN A 48 -2.39 -12.80 -5.02
N VAL A 49 -2.66 -11.83 -5.91
CA VAL A 49 -2.35 -11.98 -7.34
C VAL A 49 -0.83 -12.01 -7.51
N SER A 50 -0.33 -13.09 -8.09
CA SER A 50 1.11 -13.36 -8.17
C SER A 50 1.73 -12.83 -9.47
N GLU A 51 0.97 -12.86 -10.56
CA GLU A 51 1.43 -12.50 -11.90
C GLU A 51 1.01 -11.08 -12.29
N SER A 52 1.92 -10.37 -12.97
CA SER A 52 1.61 -9.02 -13.44
C SER A 52 0.51 -9.02 -14.50
N THR A 53 -0.24 -7.91 -14.60
CA THR A 53 -1.29 -7.75 -15.63
C THR A 53 -0.78 -8.11 -17.02
N LYS A 54 0.41 -7.60 -17.39
CA LYS A 54 1.06 -7.90 -18.68
C LYS A 54 1.33 -9.39 -18.88
N LYS A 55 1.76 -10.11 -17.83
CA LYS A 55 2.03 -11.55 -17.93
C LYS A 55 0.72 -12.34 -18.11
N ARG A 56 -0.31 -11.98 -17.33
CA ARG A 56 -1.64 -12.60 -17.40
C ARG A 56 -2.30 -12.38 -18.76
N MET A 57 -2.25 -11.16 -19.28
CA MET A 57 -2.71 -10.85 -20.64
C MET A 57 -2.02 -11.71 -21.69
N LYS A 58 -0.68 -11.74 -21.71
CA LYS A 58 0.07 -12.56 -22.66
C LYS A 58 -0.26 -14.05 -22.58
N ALA A 59 -0.52 -14.57 -21.38
CA ALA A 59 -0.90 -15.96 -21.20
C ALA A 59 -2.27 -16.25 -21.81
N VAL A 60 -3.22 -15.32 -21.69
CA VAL A 60 -4.55 -15.41 -22.30
C VAL A 60 -4.49 -15.19 -23.82
N GLU A 61 -3.71 -14.22 -24.30
CA GLU A 61 -3.46 -13.94 -25.72
C GLU A 61 -2.82 -15.12 -26.45
N ALA A 62 -2.06 -15.96 -25.74
CA ALA A 62 -1.43 -17.15 -26.31
C ALA A 62 -2.40 -18.32 -26.56
N LEU A 63 -3.66 -18.21 -26.12
CA LEU A 63 -4.70 -19.19 -26.41
C LEU A 63 -5.25 -18.94 -27.82
N ASP A 64 -5.09 -19.92 -28.70
CA ASP A 64 -5.46 -19.87 -30.12
C ASP A 64 -6.96 -19.58 -30.37
N PHE A 65 -7.82 -19.91 -29.41
CA PHE A 65 -9.26 -19.69 -29.48
C PHE A 65 -9.74 -18.37 -28.85
N VAL A 66 -8.83 -17.51 -28.37
CA VAL A 66 -9.14 -16.16 -27.86
C VAL A 66 -8.84 -15.13 -28.94
N ASP A 67 -9.86 -14.37 -29.36
CA ASP A 67 -9.73 -13.45 -30.48
C ASP A 67 -9.27 -12.04 -30.07
N LYS A 68 -9.60 -11.62 -28.84
CA LYS A 68 -9.20 -10.31 -28.30
C LYS A 68 -8.99 -10.35 -26.80
N VAL A 69 -7.97 -9.64 -26.32
CA VAL A 69 -7.75 -9.42 -24.88
C VAL A 69 -7.84 -7.93 -24.59
N ILE A 70 -8.58 -7.57 -23.53
CA ILE A 70 -8.73 -6.20 -23.04
C ILE A 70 -8.36 -6.14 -21.55
N VAL A 71 -8.11 -4.94 -21.03
CA VAL A 71 -7.81 -4.73 -19.60
C VAL A 71 -9.01 -4.12 -18.90
N GLU A 72 -9.41 -4.70 -17.76
CA GLU A 72 -10.40 -4.11 -16.86
C GLU A 72 -9.70 -3.33 -15.73
N THR A 73 -9.99 -2.03 -15.62
CA THR A 73 -9.31 -1.13 -14.67
C THR A 73 -10.23 -0.55 -13.60
N HIS A 74 -11.55 -0.59 -13.78
CA HIS A 74 -12.50 0.02 -12.85
C HIS A 74 -13.88 -0.64 -12.87
N LYS A 75 -14.69 -0.34 -11.84
CA LYS A 75 -16.07 -0.81 -11.73
C LYS A 75 -16.95 -0.02 -12.71
N GLY A 76 -17.79 -0.72 -13.46
CA GLY A 76 -18.67 -0.12 -14.48
C GLY A 76 -18.23 -0.42 -15.91
N GLN A 77 -16.91 -0.58 -16.12
CA GLN A 77 -16.32 -0.83 -17.44
C GLN A 77 -16.97 -1.97 -18.23
N LYS A 78 -17.49 -3.01 -17.56
CA LYS A 78 -18.22 -4.10 -18.23
C LYS A 78 -19.37 -3.59 -19.10
N ALA A 79 -20.22 -2.71 -18.58
CA ALA A 79 -21.36 -2.19 -19.34
C ALA A 79 -20.89 -1.34 -20.54
N GLU A 80 -19.86 -0.51 -20.33
CA GLU A 80 -19.24 0.28 -21.40
C GLU A 80 -18.68 -0.61 -22.51
N ASP A 81 -17.99 -1.68 -22.12
CA ASP A 81 -17.41 -2.66 -23.03
C ASP A 81 -18.49 -3.45 -23.79
N MET A 82 -19.63 -3.78 -23.16
CA MET A 82 -20.75 -4.45 -23.86
C MET A 82 -21.23 -3.62 -25.06
N VAL A 83 -21.43 -2.31 -24.84
CA VAL A 83 -21.88 -1.39 -25.89
C VAL A 83 -20.77 -1.15 -26.93
N LYS A 84 -19.55 -0.90 -26.46
CA LYS A 84 -18.41 -0.56 -27.32
C LYS A 84 -18.04 -1.68 -28.30
N TYR A 85 -18.13 -2.93 -27.87
CA TYR A 85 -17.75 -4.09 -28.68
C TYR A 85 -18.95 -4.82 -29.29
N ASP A 86 -20.18 -4.29 -29.14
CA ASP A 86 -21.41 -4.90 -29.65
C ASP A 86 -21.52 -6.38 -29.22
N VAL A 87 -21.49 -6.59 -27.91
CA VAL A 87 -21.41 -7.93 -27.31
C VAL A 87 -22.79 -8.57 -27.25
N ASP A 88 -22.94 -9.75 -27.86
CA ASP A 88 -24.17 -10.55 -27.80
C ASP A 88 -24.30 -11.33 -26.48
N ILE A 89 -23.20 -11.86 -25.95
CA ILE A 89 -23.20 -12.70 -24.75
C ILE A 89 -22.08 -12.31 -23.76
N PHE A 90 -22.44 -12.04 -22.51
CA PHE A 90 -21.52 -12.00 -21.38
C PHE A 90 -21.50 -13.34 -20.64
N ALA A 91 -20.37 -14.05 -20.71
CA ALA A 91 -20.20 -15.36 -20.08
C ALA A 91 -19.33 -15.28 -18.81
N ILE A 92 -19.78 -15.86 -17.70
CA ILE A 92 -19.01 -15.90 -16.44
C ILE A 92 -19.26 -17.19 -15.66
N GLY A 93 -18.42 -17.50 -14.67
CA GLY A 93 -18.62 -18.66 -13.80
C GLY A 93 -19.93 -18.60 -13.00
N ASP A 94 -20.52 -19.76 -12.73
CA ASP A 94 -21.73 -19.96 -11.92
C ASP A 94 -21.58 -19.54 -10.44
N ASP A 95 -20.35 -19.33 -9.97
CA ASP A 95 -20.06 -18.71 -8.67
C ASP A 95 -20.53 -17.24 -8.56
N TRP A 96 -21.01 -16.66 -9.67
CA TRP A 96 -21.50 -15.29 -9.75
C TRP A 96 -22.99 -15.18 -10.12
N ILE A 97 -23.75 -16.27 -10.03
CA ILE A 97 -25.21 -16.26 -10.33
C ILE A 97 -25.89 -15.10 -9.59
N GLY A 98 -26.64 -14.27 -10.33
CA GLY A 98 -27.35 -13.10 -9.83
C GLY A 98 -26.51 -11.82 -9.72
N ALA A 99 -25.18 -11.92 -9.66
CA ALA A 99 -24.32 -10.76 -9.41
C ALA A 99 -24.15 -9.83 -10.64
N PHE A 100 -24.42 -10.34 -11.84
CA PHE A 100 -24.23 -9.63 -13.10
C PHE A 100 -25.50 -9.53 -13.93
N ASP A 101 -26.66 -9.89 -13.38
CA ASP A 101 -27.95 -9.86 -14.08
C ASP A 101 -28.32 -8.47 -14.62
N TYR A 102 -27.79 -7.40 -14.00
CA TYR A 102 -27.94 -6.04 -14.48
C TYR A 102 -27.36 -5.81 -15.89
N LEU A 103 -26.44 -6.68 -16.35
CA LEU A 103 -25.91 -6.62 -17.72
C LEU A 103 -26.91 -7.12 -18.77
N ASN A 104 -28.01 -7.77 -18.37
CA ASN A 104 -29.09 -8.15 -19.29
C ASN A 104 -29.77 -6.96 -19.97
N GLU A 105 -29.58 -5.74 -19.45
CA GLU A 105 -29.98 -4.50 -20.13
C GLU A 105 -29.16 -4.22 -21.41
N TYR A 106 -27.96 -4.79 -21.53
CA TYR A 106 -27.00 -4.52 -22.61
C TYR A 106 -26.66 -5.75 -23.45
N THR A 107 -26.73 -6.97 -22.89
CA THR A 107 -26.26 -8.22 -23.52
C THR A 107 -26.88 -9.44 -22.84
N HIS A 108 -26.85 -10.63 -23.44
CA HIS A 108 -27.33 -11.85 -22.75
C HIS A 108 -26.31 -12.34 -21.71
N VAL A 109 -26.71 -12.51 -20.46
CA VAL A 109 -25.84 -13.03 -19.38
C VAL A 109 -25.93 -14.56 -19.29
N GLU A 110 -24.80 -15.24 -19.47
CA GLU A 110 -24.70 -16.70 -19.41
C GLU A 110 -23.77 -17.16 -18.27
N TYR A 111 -24.29 -18.04 -17.40
CA TYR A 111 -23.54 -18.60 -16.27
C TYR A 111 -23.02 -20.00 -16.59
N LEU A 112 -21.70 -20.15 -16.61
CA LEU A 112 -20.99 -21.36 -16.98
C LEU A 112 -20.52 -22.14 -15.74
N PRO A 113 -20.66 -23.48 -15.71
CA PRO A 113 -20.29 -24.26 -14.54
C PRO A 113 -18.79 -24.14 -14.22
N ARG A 114 -18.36 -24.13 -12.95
CA ARG A 114 -16.91 -24.17 -12.67
C ARG A 114 -16.30 -25.55 -12.89
N THR A 115 -14.99 -25.58 -13.17
CA THR A 115 -14.21 -26.81 -13.06
C THR A 115 -13.90 -27.05 -11.58
N GLU A 116 -14.41 -28.14 -11.02
CA GLU A 116 -14.18 -28.50 -9.62
C GLU A 116 -12.71 -28.87 -9.35
N GLY A 117 -12.26 -28.64 -8.10
CA GLY A 117 -10.96 -29.11 -7.61
C GLY A 117 -9.72 -28.35 -8.09
N ILE A 118 -9.84 -27.26 -8.86
CA ILE A 118 -8.69 -26.45 -9.32
C ILE A 118 -8.96 -24.96 -9.12
N SER A 119 -8.16 -24.31 -8.27
CA SER A 119 -8.20 -22.85 -8.07
C SER A 119 -6.79 -22.26 -7.92
N SER A 120 -6.61 -21.00 -8.32
CA SER A 120 -5.36 -20.26 -8.08
C SER A 120 -4.99 -20.23 -6.58
N THR A 121 -5.97 -20.27 -5.67
CA THR A 121 -5.70 -20.31 -4.21
C THR A 121 -5.02 -21.61 -3.79
N GLN A 122 -5.46 -22.74 -4.33
CA GLN A 122 -4.84 -24.04 -4.06
C GLN A 122 -3.43 -24.10 -4.65
N LEU A 123 -3.27 -23.72 -5.91
CA LEU A 123 -1.96 -23.65 -6.57
C LEU A 123 -0.99 -22.75 -5.82
N ARG A 124 -1.45 -21.61 -5.28
CA ARG A 124 -0.58 -20.73 -4.45
C ARG A 124 -0.12 -21.42 -3.18
N LYS A 125 -0.96 -22.21 -2.52
CA LYS A 125 -0.56 -22.97 -1.32
C LYS A 125 0.47 -24.06 -1.64
N GLU A 126 0.37 -24.67 -2.83
CA GLU A 126 1.32 -25.67 -3.32
C GLU A 126 2.68 -25.05 -3.71
N HIS A 127 2.66 -23.85 -4.32
CA HIS A 127 3.87 -23.18 -4.79
C HIS A 127 4.55 -22.25 -3.76
N PHE A 128 3.81 -21.71 -2.78
CA PHE A 128 4.34 -20.76 -1.81
C PHE A 128 3.98 -21.15 -0.37
N SER A 129 5.00 -21.45 0.44
CA SER A 129 4.83 -21.58 1.88
C SER A 129 4.46 -20.23 2.51
N LYS A 130 3.65 -20.25 3.59
CA LYS A 130 3.38 -19.04 4.37
C LYS A 130 4.66 -18.51 5.03
N ILE A 131 4.84 -17.20 4.96
CA ILE A 131 5.91 -16.48 5.66
C ILE A 131 5.53 -16.43 7.15
N LYS A 132 6.35 -17.04 8.00
CA LYS A 132 6.20 -16.92 9.45
C LYS A 132 6.81 -15.59 9.88
N LEU A 133 5.96 -14.75 10.47
CA LEU A 133 6.29 -13.39 10.83
C LEU A 133 6.30 -13.24 12.36
N GLY A 134 7.36 -12.62 12.88
CA GLY A 134 7.45 -12.18 14.27
C GLY A 134 7.01 -10.72 14.42
N LEU A 135 6.42 -10.39 15.57
CA LEU A 135 6.02 -9.03 15.93
C LEU A 135 6.95 -8.47 17.01
N VAL A 136 7.32 -7.20 16.93
CA VAL A 136 8.19 -6.52 17.90
C VAL A 136 7.48 -5.27 18.39
N GLY A 137 7.16 -5.24 19.68
CA GLY A 137 6.31 -4.23 20.30
C GLY A 137 4.93 -4.77 20.67
N LEU A 138 4.28 -4.09 21.62
CA LEU A 138 2.93 -4.40 22.12
C LEU A 138 2.00 -3.19 21.93
N GLY A 139 2.27 -2.39 20.90
CA GLY A 139 1.57 -1.15 20.62
C GLY A 139 0.21 -1.36 19.94
N ARG A 140 -0.54 -0.26 19.79
CA ARG A 140 -1.83 -0.27 19.09
C ARG A 140 -1.69 -0.63 17.61
N ASP A 141 -0.60 -0.21 16.98
CA ASP A 141 -0.36 -0.53 15.58
C ASP A 141 -0.02 -2.03 15.43
N THR A 142 0.63 -2.64 16.42
CA THR A 142 0.79 -4.10 16.52
C THR A 142 -0.56 -4.84 16.59
N GLU A 143 -1.51 -4.38 17.40
CA GLU A 143 -2.86 -4.98 17.46
C GLU A 143 -3.58 -4.88 16.11
N ALA A 144 -3.58 -3.70 15.50
CA ALA A 144 -4.16 -3.49 14.17
C ALA A 144 -3.46 -4.32 13.08
N PHE A 145 -2.14 -4.53 13.20
CA PHE A 145 -1.39 -5.41 12.32
C PHE A 145 -1.84 -6.88 12.46
N ILE A 146 -2.06 -7.37 13.69
CA ILE A 146 -2.52 -8.73 13.95
C ILE A 146 -3.87 -8.98 13.28
N GLU A 147 -4.82 -8.05 13.40
CA GLU A 147 -6.13 -8.14 12.77
C GLU A 147 -6.02 -8.20 11.23
N GLU A 148 -5.23 -7.29 10.64
CA GLU A 148 -5.12 -7.18 9.19
C GLU A 148 -4.30 -8.30 8.56
N ALA A 149 -3.27 -8.80 9.25
CA ALA A 149 -2.43 -9.90 8.76
C ALA A 149 -3.20 -11.21 8.56
N GLN A 150 -4.27 -11.45 9.32
CA GLN A 150 -5.13 -12.63 9.12
C GLN A 150 -5.79 -12.64 7.74
N ASN A 151 -5.99 -11.46 7.15
CA ASN A 151 -6.57 -11.29 5.82
C ASN A 151 -5.54 -11.45 4.69
N VAL A 152 -4.27 -11.69 5.02
CA VAL A 152 -3.19 -11.89 4.05
C VAL A 152 -2.73 -13.34 4.09
N SER A 153 -3.24 -14.14 3.14
CA SER A 153 -3.08 -15.60 3.15
C SER A 153 -1.62 -16.10 3.13
N SER A 154 -0.70 -15.27 2.63
CA SER A 154 0.74 -15.54 2.56
C SER A 154 1.50 -15.31 3.86
N ILE A 155 0.89 -14.66 4.86
CA ILE A 155 1.48 -14.41 6.18
C ILE A 155 0.90 -15.39 7.22
N LYS A 156 1.74 -15.78 8.17
CA LYS A 156 1.32 -16.40 9.43
C LYS A 156 2.08 -15.74 10.57
N ILE A 157 1.37 -15.04 11.45
CA ILE A 157 1.97 -14.57 12.70
C ILE A 157 2.38 -15.78 13.53
N ASN A 158 3.59 -15.75 14.07
CA ASN A 158 4.13 -16.88 14.82
C ASN A 158 4.45 -16.53 16.26
N ARG A 159 5.03 -15.35 16.50
CA ARG A 159 5.61 -14.99 17.79
C ARG A 159 5.66 -13.48 17.98
N ILE A 160 5.81 -13.04 19.23
CA ILE A 160 5.91 -11.63 19.60
C ILE A 160 7.07 -11.41 20.58
N TYR A 161 7.68 -10.24 20.52
CA TYR A 161 8.73 -9.81 21.43
C TYR A 161 8.50 -8.42 22.01
N ALA A 162 8.73 -8.30 23.31
CA ALA A 162 8.99 -7.04 24.00
C ALA A 162 9.84 -7.30 25.24
N LYS A 163 10.59 -6.29 25.71
CA LYS A 163 11.51 -6.45 26.86
C LYS A 163 10.83 -6.85 28.17
N ASP A 164 9.58 -6.46 28.37
CA ASP A 164 8.84 -6.76 29.59
C ASP A 164 8.11 -8.10 29.45
N PHE A 165 8.66 -9.13 30.11
CA PHE A 165 8.09 -10.47 30.15
C PHE A 165 6.64 -10.51 30.64
N LEU A 166 6.29 -9.72 31.67
CA LEU A 166 4.93 -9.71 32.21
C LEU A 166 3.97 -9.08 31.20
N ALA A 167 4.38 -8.03 30.51
CA ALA A 167 3.59 -7.43 29.44
C ALA A 167 3.38 -8.39 28.26
N VAL A 168 4.43 -9.11 27.84
CA VAL A 168 4.33 -10.14 26.78
C VAL A 168 3.37 -11.26 27.20
N LYS A 169 3.49 -11.75 28.43
CA LYS A 169 2.60 -12.78 28.98
C LYS A 169 1.15 -12.30 29.03
N ALA A 170 0.92 -11.04 29.43
CA ALA A 170 -0.42 -10.45 29.45
C ALA A 170 -1.00 -10.33 28.04
N PHE A 171 -0.22 -9.84 27.07
CA PHE A 171 -0.64 -9.66 25.68
C PHE A 171 -0.98 -10.99 24.98
N THR A 172 -0.28 -12.06 25.35
CA THR A 172 -0.45 -13.40 24.74
C THR A 172 -1.44 -14.30 25.48
N LYS A 173 -1.94 -13.88 26.66
CA LYS A 173 -2.69 -14.74 27.59
C LYS A 173 -3.90 -15.45 26.98
N ASP A 174 -4.53 -14.85 25.97
CA ASP A 174 -5.70 -15.39 25.27
C ASP A 174 -5.61 -15.21 23.74
N ASN A 175 -4.38 -15.16 23.19
CA ASN A 175 -4.16 -14.89 21.77
C ASN A 175 -3.79 -16.17 21.00
N GLU A 176 -4.76 -16.78 20.32
CA GLU A 176 -4.55 -18.00 19.52
C GLU A 176 -3.68 -17.78 18.26
N LEU A 177 -3.49 -16.52 17.85
CA LEU A 177 -2.73 -16.18 16.65
C LEU A 177 -1.21 -16.11 16.91
N ILE A 178 -0.81 -15.92 18.17
CA ILE A 178 0.58 -15.80 18.59
C ILE A 178 0.96 -17.07 19.35
N LYS A 179 1.87 -17.85 18.78
CA LYS A 179 2.26 -19.14 19.37
C LYS A 179 3.29 -18.99 20.50
N TYR A 180 4.18 -18.00 20.40
CA TYR A 180 5.31 -17.82 21.32
C TYR A 180 5.47 -16.35 21.71
N GLY A 181 5.66 -16.09 23.00
CA GLY A 181 6.07 -14.78 23.53
C GLY A 181 7.53 -14.83 23.97
N HIS A 182 8.28 -13.77 23.66
CA HIS A 182 9.71 -13.66 23.97
C HIS A 182 10.03 -12.32 24.65
N ASP A 183 10.94 -12.35 25.62
CA ASP A 183 11.56 -11.19 26.27
C ASP A 183 13.07 -11.06 25.95
N ASN A 184 13.63 -12.06 25.26
CA ASN A 184 14.95 -12.02 24.64
C ASN A 184 14.84 -11.88 23.11
N TYR A 185 15.53 -10.91 22.52
CA TYR A 185 15.42 -10.61 21.09
C TYR A 185 16.15 -11.61 20.20
N GLU A 186 17.27 -12.15 20.66
CA GLU A 186 18.05 -13.14 19.90
C GLU A 186 17.27 -14.45 19.76
N ASP A 187 16.65 -14.92 20.85
CA ASP A 187 15.77 -16.09 20.83
C ASP A 187 14.53 -15.85 19.95
N PHE A 188 13.97 -14.64 19.99
CA PHE A 188 12.87 -14.26 19.13
C PHE A 188 13.24 -14.36 17.64
N LEU A 189 14.47 -13.98 17.27
CA LEU A 189 14.99 -13.96 15.90
C LEU A 189 15.44 -15.34 15.37
N ASP A 190 15.10 -16.46 16.02
CA ASP A 190 15.47 -17.79 15.56
C ASP A 190 15.08 -18.08 14.09
N THR A 191 15.65 -19.14 13.51
CA THR A 191 15.48 -19.49 12.08
C THR A 191 14.06 -19.91 11.69
N SER A 192 13.14 -20.08 12.64
CA SER A 192 11.76 -20.49 12.35
C SER A 192 10.87 -19.35 11.87
N ILE A 193 11.28 -18.08 12.01
CA ILE A 193 10.66 -16.93 11.36
C ILE A 193 11.50 -16.41 10.19
N GLN A 194 10.83 -15.88 9.17
CA GLN A 194 11.49 -15.29 7.99
C GLN A 194 11.42 -13.76 7.99
N ALA A 195 10.47 -13.17 8.71
CA ALA A 195 10.26 -11.73 8.70
C ALA A 195 9.85 -11.20 10.07
N VAL A 196 10.08 -9.90 10.28
CA VAL A 196 9.66 -9.18 11.48
C VAL A 196 8.88 -7.92 11.12
N TYR A 197 7.85 -7.63 11.90
CA TYR A 197 7.20 -6.31 11.96
C TYR A 197 7.63 -5.59 13.25
N ILE A 198 8.07 -4.34 13.15
CA ILE A 198 8.61 -3.56 14.27
C ILE A 198 7.75 -2.30 14.48
N ASP A 199 7.09 -2.25 15.63
CA ASP A 199 6.26 -1.14 16.14
C ASP A 199 6.72 -0.79 17.56
N THR A 200 7.75 0.06 17.65
CA THR A 200 8.34 0.48 18.93
C THR A 200 8.55 1.99 18.95
N VAL A 201 9.07 2.52 20.06
CA VAL A 201 9.59 3.90 20.08
C VAL A 201 10.78 4.03 19.11
N LEU A 202 10.89 5.20 18.47
CA LEU A 202 11.74 5.44 17.30
C LEU A 202 13.24 5.26 17.59
N ASP A 203 13.69 5.52 18.82
CA ASP A 203 15.09 5.34 19.26
C ASP A 203 15.54 3.88 19.27
N ARG A 204 14.59 2.92 19.20
CA ARG A 204 14.90 1.48 19.14
C ARG A 204 14.95 0.94 17.71
N HIS A 205 14.40 1.66 16.73
CA HIS A 205 14.25 1.15 15.37
C HIS A 205 15.58 0.71 14.77
N TYR A 206 16.62 1.57 14.82
CA TYR A 206 17.92 1.25 14.23
C TYR A 206 18.48 -0.08 14.77
N HIS A 207 18.53 -0.25 16.10
CA HIS A 207 19.11 -1.44 16.72
C HIS A 207 18.30 -2.71 16.41
N LEU A 208 16.96 -2.63 16.48
CA LEU A 208 16.09 -3.77 16.22
C LEU A 208 16.13 -4.19 14.74
N ILE A 209 16.04 -3.22 13.82
CA ILE A 209 16.13 -3.49 12.38
C ILE A 209 17.50 -4.10 12.05
N LYS A 210 18.60 -3.52 12.55
CA LYS A 210 19.95 -4.02 12.28
C LYS A 210 20.12 -5.47 12.70
N ALA A 211 19.75 -5.79 13.95
CA ALA A 211 19.84 -7.15 14.47
C ALA A 211 18.95 -8.13 13.69
N ALA A 212 17.74 -7.73 13.31
CA ALA A 212 16.86 -8.56 12.47
C ALA A 212 17.47 -8.83 11.08
N LEU A 213 18.03 -7.81 10.42
CA LEU A 213 18.69 -7.96 9.13
C LEU A 213 19.94 -8.83 9.24
N GLU A 214 20.72 -8.69 10.31
CA GLU A 214 21.92 -9.50 10.56
C GLU A 214 21.59 -10.97 10.83
N ALA A 215 20.41 -11.25 11.40
CA ALA A 215 19.81 -12.58 11.56
C ALA A 215 19.05 -13.08 10.31
N ASP A 216 19.30 -12.46 9.15
CA ASP A 216 18.71 -12.80 7.85
C ASP A 216 17.16 -12.74 7.81
N LYS A 217 16.57 -11.76 8.51
CA LYS A 217 15.11 -11.51 8.48
C LYS A 217 14.75 -10.37 7.55
N HIS A 218 13.65 -10.52 6.84
CA HIS A 218 12.99 -9.40 6.18
C HIS A 218 12.34 -8.49 7.24
N VAL A 219 12.34 -7.18 7.03
CA VAL A 219 11.88 -6.20 8.01
C VAL A 219 10.82 -5.27 7.41
N LEU A 220 9.69 -5.17 8.10
CA LEU A 220 8.70 -4.12 7.94
C LEU A 220 8.67 -3.33 9.24
N CYS A 221 8.88 -2.01 9.22
CA CYS A 221 9.03 -1.23 10.46
C CYS A 221 8.27 0.08 10.37
N GLU A 222 7.61 0.48 11.46
CA GLU A 222 7.03 1.82 11.60
C GLU A 222 8.06 2.91 11.28
N ASN A 223 7.59 4.00 10.67
CA ASN A 223 8.46 5.04 10.17
C ASN A 223 8.63 6.17 11.22
N PRO A 224 9.80 6.83 11.32
CA PRO A 224 11.05 6.61 10.58
C PRO A 224 11.81 5.36 11.01
N ILE A 225 12.48 4.73 10.04
CA ILE A 225 13.27 3.52 10.28
C ILE A 225 14.66 3.81 10.88
N ALA A 226 15.06 5.08 10.91
CA ALA A 226 16.30 5.54 11.52
C ALA A 226 16.20 7.03 11.91
N LEU A 227 16.92 7.44 12.95
CA LEU A 227 17.01 8.84 13.41
C LEU A 227 18.35 9.49 13.03
N GLY A 228 19.29 8.72 12.45
CA GLY A 228 20.52 9.20 11.85
C GLY A 228 20.63 8.94 10.34
N LYS A 229 21.29 9.86 9.62
CA LYS A 229 21.63 9.66 8.19
C LYS A 229 22.54 8.45 7.97
N GLU A 230 23.53 8.25 8.84
CA GLU A 230 24.44 7.11 8.74
C GLU A 230 23.78 5.79 9.13
N GLU A 231 22.91 5.81 10.15
CA GLU A 231 22.05 4.67 10.51
C GLU A 231 21.19 4.22 9.31
N LEU A 232 20.48 5.16 8.66
CA LEU A 232 19.66 4.86 7.49
C LEU A 232 20.48 4.23 6.36
N LYS A 233 21.65 4.80 6.05
CA LYS A 233 22.56 4.27 5.02
C LYS A 233 23.01 2.86 5.35
N GLU A 234 23.38 2.60 6.60
CA GLU A 234 23.82 1.29 7.06
C GLU A 234 22.72 0.25 6.94
N LEU A 235 21.50 0.54 7.43
CA LEU A 235 20.36 -0.39 7.35
C LEU A 235 20.04 -0.76 5.90
N LEU A 236 19.97 0.24 5.00
CA LEU A 236 19.75 0.02 3.57
C LEU A 236 20.89 -0.78 2.93
N HIS A 237 22.14 -0.55 3.36
CA HIS A 237 23.28 -1.30 2.88
C HIS A 237 23.23 -2.78 3.31
N ILE A 238 22.93 -3.07 4.58
CA ILE A 238 22.81 -4.44 5.10
C ILE A 238 21.69 -5.17 4.36
N ALA A 239 20.50 -4.56 4.24
CA ALA A 239 19.37 -5.14 3.53
C ALA A 239 19.72 -5.49 2.07
N LYS A 240 20.37 -4.56 1.36
CA LYS A 240 20.82 -4.79 -0.02
C LYS A 240 21.86 -5.91 -0.10
N LYS A 241 22.87 -5.89 0.77
CA LYS A 241 23.97 -6.88 0.78
C LYS A 241 23.46 -8.29 1.04
N ARG A 242 22.50 -8.44 1.96
CA ARG A 242 21.89 -9.73 2.33
C ARG A 242 20.68 -10.11 1.46
N LYS A 243 20.31 -9.27 0.48
CA LYS A 243 19.12 -9.44 -0.37
C LYS A 243 17.81 -9.55 0.43
N LEU A 244 17.75 -8.85 1.55
CA LEU A 244 16.58 -8.77 2.42
C LEU A 244 15.71 -7.58 2.03
N ILE A 245 14.46 -7.62 2.50
CA ILE A 245 13.50 -6.53 2.29
C ILE A 245 13.52 -5.69 3.56
N LEU A 246 13.71 -4.39 3.40
CA LEU A 246 13.50 -3.39 4.44
C LEU A 246 12.49 -2.39 3.91
N LEU A 247 11.28 -2.39 4.47
CA LEU A 247 10.22 -1.45 4.10
C LEU A 247 9.77 -0.64 5.33
N PRO A 248 9.68 0.69 5.22
CA PRO A 248 8.98 1.51 6.20
C PRO A 248 7.46 1.31 6.05
N ALA A 249 6.74 1.28 7.17
CA ALA A 249 5.32 0.95 7.25
C ALA A 249 4.42 2.14 6.88
N VAL A 250 4.66 2.76 5.73
CA VAL A 250 3.84 3.89 5.22
C VAL A 250 2.72 3.36 4.35
N LYS A 251 1.64 2.91 4.98
CA LYS A 251 0.51 2.22 4.30
C LYS A 251 -0.09 2.99 3.12
N THR A 252 -0.06 4.33 3.17
CA THR A 252 -0.56 5.21 2.11
C THR A 252 0.00 4.86 0.74
N ALA A 253 1.29 4.49 0.67
CA ALA A 253 1.96 4.11 -0.58
C ALA A 253 1.31 2.91 -1.28
N PHE A 254 0.60 2.05 -0.54
CA PHE A 254 0.07 0.78 -1.04
C PHE A 254 -1.45 0.81 -1.27
N LEU A 255 -2.10 1.95 -1.00
CA LEU A 255 -3.55 2.09 -1.16
C LEU A 255 -3.93 2.18 -2.64
N PRO A 256 -5.02 1.49 -3.07
CA PRO A 256 -5.43 1.50 -4.48
C PRO A 256 -5.72 2.91 -5.02
N ALA A 257 -6.49 3.73 -4.30
CA ALA A 257 -6.85 5.07 -4.76
C ALA A 257 -5.62 5.99 -4.87
N PHE A 258 -4.67 5.87 -3.94
CA PHE A 258 -3.43 6.63 -3.97
C PHE A 258 -2.60 6.29 -5.21
N ASN A 259 -2.45 4.99 -5.51
CA ASN A 259 -1.73 4.55 -6.70
C ASN A 259 -2.46 4.92 -7.99
N GLN A 260 -3.80 4.89 -8.01
CA GLN A 260 -4.54 5.37 -9.17
C GLN A 260 -4.35 6.87 -9.38
N MET A 261 -4.45 7.67 -8.32
CA MET A 261 -4.25 9.11 -8.42
C MET A 261 -2.88 9.44 -9.03
N LEU A 262 -1.83 8.73 -8.62
CA LEU A 262 -0.51 8.89 -9.22
C LEU A 262 -0.47 8.53 -10.72
N LYS A 263 -1.19 7.49 -11.15
CA LYS A 263 -1.32 7.14 -12.58
C LYS A 263 -2.06 8.22 -13.38
N VAL A 264 -3.18 8.70 -12.85
CA VAL A 264 -3.98 9.78 -13.46
C VAL A 264 -3.16 11.07 -13.58
N LEU A 265 -2.31 11.37 -12.59
CA LEU A 265 -1.37 12.50 -12.68
C LEU A 265 -0.38 12.39 -13.84
N GLU A 266 0.02 11.19 -14.25
CA GLU A 266 0.94 10.97 -15.38
C GLU A 266 0.29 11.36 -16.73
N GLU A 267 -1.05 11.42 -16.80
CA GLU A 267 -1.80 11.83 -18.00
C GLU A 267 -1.73 13.34 -18.25
N GLY A 268 -1.45 14.14 -17.20
CA GLY A 268 -1.16 15.57 -17.32
C GLY A 268 -2.39 16.49 -17.41
N ASP A 269 -3.57 15.99 -17.04
CA ASP A 269 -4.85 16.72 -17.10
C ASP A 269 -4.82 18.08 -16.40
N ILE A 270 -4.18 18.17 -15.23
CA ILE A 270 -4.10 19.41 -14.44
C ILE A 270 -2.98 20.37 -14.90
N GLY A 271 -2.24 20.05 -15.96
CA GLY A 271 -1.14 20.86 -16.47
C GLY A 271 0.14 20.79 -15.63
N GLU A 272 0.93 21.87 -15.61
CA GLU A 272 2.19 21.93 -14.86
C GLU A 272 1.92 22.05 -13.36
N ILE A 273 2.44 21.11 -12.57
CA ILE A 273 2.23 21.07 -11.11
C ILE A 273 3.03 22.20 -10.43
N ARG A 274 2.35 23.02 -9.62
CA ARG A 274 2.90 24.19 -8.92
C ARG A 274 3.06 23.97 -7.42
N GLU A 275 2.07 23.34 -6.78
CA GLU A 275 2.06 23.11 -5.33
C GLU A 275 1.52 21.73 -5.00
N VAL A 276 2.09 21.10 -3.98
CA VAL A 276 1.50 19.95 -3.29
C VAL A 276 1.32 20.27 -1.83
N ARG A 277 0.08 20.32 -1.36
CA ARG A 277 -0.29 20.56 0.03
C ARG A 277 -0.80 19.28 0.66
N ALA A 278 -0.31 18.94 1.85
CA ALA A 278 -0.75 17.76 2.58
C ALA A 278 -0.76 18.00 4.08
N THR A 279 -1.92 17.80 4.71
CA THR A 279 -2.09 17.97 6.16
C THR A 279 -2.21 16.62 6.86
N ARG A 280 -1.36 16.35 7.86
CA ARG A 280 -1.47 15.19 8.75
C ARG A 280 -1.47 15.64 10.20
N THR A 281 -2.64 15.71 10.81
CA THR A 281 -2.79 16.05 12.23
C THR A 281 -3.52 14.96 13.00
N SER A 282 -3.14 14.76 14.27
CA SER A 282 -3.82 13.83 15.16
C SER A 282 -3.55 14.17 16.62
N LEU A 283 -4.60 14.38 17.41
CA LEU A 283 -4.50 14.68 18.83
C LEU A 283 -4.14 13.41 19.62
N TYR A 284 -2.85 13.24 19.93
CA TYR A 284 -2.34 12.00 20.52
C TYR A 284 -2.65 11.89 22.02
N ARG A 285 -2.72 13.03 22.72
CA ARG A 285 -3.16 13.08 24.13
C ARG A 285 -4.59 12.58 24.30
N GLU A 286 -5.53 13.04 23.48
CA GLU A 286 -6.93 12.57 23.49
C GLU A 286 -7.05 11.08 23.16
N LYS A 287 -6.10 10.57 22.38
CA LYS A 287 -6.01 9.15 22.07
C LYS A 287 -5.30 8.36 23.15
N ASN A 288 -4.86 8.93 24.27
CA ASN A 288 -4.13 8.23 25.32
C ASN A 288 -2.85 7.53 24.82
N TYR A 289 -2.09 8.18 23.93
CA TYR A 289 -0.72 7.72 23.64
C TYR A 289 0.20 8.01 24.83
N PRO A 290 1.20 7.15 25.12
CA PRO A 290 2.16 7.40 26.19
C PRO A 290 2.90 8.74 26.00
N ASP A 291 3.16 9.48 27.09
CA ASP A 291 3.92 10.74 27.02
C ASP A 291 5.31 10.54 26.39
N THR A 292 5.95 9.40 26.64
CA THR A 292 7.23 9.02 26.02
C THR A 292 7.14 8.94 24.50
N PHE A 293 6.00 8.51 23.96
CA PHE A 293 5.78 8.46 22.52
C PHE A 293 5.50 9.85 21.95
N ILE A 294 4.70 10.67 22.65
CA ILE A 294 4.37 12.04 22.26
C ILE A 294 5.62 12.93 22.25
N ALA A 295 6.53 12.74 23.21
CA ALA A 295 7.79 13.47 23.34
C ALA A 295 8.76 13.29 22.15
N GLN A 296 8.47 12.37 21.23
CA GLN A 296 9.25 12.17 20.01
C GLN A 296 9.01 13.28 18.97
N GLY A 297 7.96 14.09 19.14
CA GLY A 297 7.67 15.26 18.31
C GLY A 297 6.80 14.96 17.09
N ALA A 298 5.90 15.90 16.77
CA ALA A 298 4.95 15.78 15.67
C ALA A 298 5.63 15.51 14.32
N THR A 299 6.76 16.17 14.07
CA THR A 299 7.53 16.04 12.83
C THR A 299 8.08 14.63 12.66
N ASN A 300 8.73 14.09 13.67
CA ASN A 300 9.31 12.74 13.59
C ASN A 300 8.24 11.67 13.43
N ILE A 301 7.10 11.83 14.10
CA ILE A 301 5.99 10.87 14.05
C ILE A 301 5.21 10.94 12.72
N LEU A 302 4.94 12.14 12.20
CA LEU A 302 3.90 12.33 11.16
C LEU A 302 4.43 12.76 9.79
N SER A 303 5.62 13.33 9.69
CA SER A 303 6.09 13.99 8.43
C SER A 303 6.25 13.04 7.25
N SER A 304 6.53 11.76 7.50
CA SER A 304 6.69 10.75 6.47
C SER A 304 5.50 10.59 5.54
N TYR A 305 4.29 10.82 6.06
CA TYR A 305 3.05 10.79 5.27
C TYR A 305 3.06 11.91 4.22
N PRO A 306 2.98 13.21 4.57
CA PRO A 306 2.97 14.26 3.57
C PRO A 306 4.25 14.29 2.72
N SER A 307 5.40 13.92 3.28
CA SER A 307 6.65 13.77 2.52
C SER A 307 6.55 12.71 1.42
N LEU A 308 5.82 11.61 1.64
CA LEU A 308 5.58 10.61 0.59
C LEU A 308 4.83 11.24 -0.59
N LEU A 309 3.73 11.95 -0.34
CA LEU A 309 2.94 12.57 -1.42
C LEU A 309 3.74 13.63 -2.18
N VAL A 310 4.38 14.54 -1.45
CA VAL A 310 5.25 15.58 -2.04
C VAL A 310 6.35 14.95 -2.89
N LYS A 311 7.03 13.93 -2.37
CA LYS A 311 8.11 13.23 -3.08
C LYS A 311 7.62 12.49 -4.32
N LYS A 312 6.44 11.86 -4.27
CA LYS A 312 5.85 11.14 -5.41
C LYS A 312 5.49 12.08 -6.54
N VAL A 313 5.03 13.28 -6.23
CA VAL A 313 4.49 14.23 -7.21
C VAL A 313 5.55 15.21 -7.72
N LEU A 314 6.37 15.79 -6.82
CA LEU A 314 7.35 16.83 -7.16
C LEU A 314 8.79 16.31 -7.28
N GLY A 315 9.05 15.10 -6.80
CA GLY A 315 10.40 14.53 -6.74
C GLY A 315 11.18 14.98 -5.50
N LYS A 316 12.51 14.96 -5.60
CA LYS A 316 13.41 15.30 -4.50
C LYS A 316 13.43 16.81 -4.27
N HIS A 317 13.34 17.23 -3.00
CA HIS A 317 13.47 18.64 -2.65
C HIS A 317 14.93 19.12 -2.71
N LYS A 318 15.07 20.37 -3.16
CA LYS A 318 16.32 21.13 -3.22
C LYS A 318 16.62 21.85 -1.90
N SER A 319 15.59 22.40 -1.27
CA SER A 319 15.69 23.07 0.04
C SER A 319 14.45 22.78 0.87
N ILE A 320 14.58 22.97 2.18
CA ILE A 320 13.54 22.76 3.18
C ILE A 320 13.62 23.85 4.24
N ASP A 321 12.46 24.32 4.68
CA ASP A 321 12.30 25.28 5.76
C ASP A 321 11.27 24.71 6.75
N PHE A 322 11.49 24.95 8.05
CA PHE A 322 10.65 24.46 9.14
C PHE A 322 10.11 25.63 9.96
N PHE A 323 8.83 25.57 10.32
CA PHE A 323 8.14 26.55 11.15
C PHE A 323 7.40 25.78 12.25
N ASP A 324 8.15 25.29 13.22
CA ASP A 324 7.66 24.48 14.32
C ASP A 324 7.19 25.31 15.52
N GLN A 325 6.30 24.69 16.29
CA GLN A 325 5.84 25.17 17.59
C GLN A 325 6.17 24.08 18.61
N GLU A 326 6.93 24.46 19.63
CA GLU A 326 7.40 23.54 20.66
C GLU A 326 6.65 23.73 21.97
N GLU A 327 6.37 22.61 22.65
CA GLU A 327 5.95 22.57 24.05
C GLU A 327 6.74 21.47 24.75
N ASN A 328 7.20 21.72 25.98
CA ASN A 328 7.93 20.72 26.78
C ASN A 328 9.16 20.10 26.09
N GLY A 329 9.83 20.86 25.21
CA GLY A 329 11.10 20.46 24.59
C GLY A 329 10.97 19.59 23.32
N TYR A 330 9.77 19.45 22.77
CA TYR A 330 9.51 18.78 21.49
C TYR A 330 8.44 19.54 20.69
N ASP A 331 8.38 19.33 19.38
CA ASP A 331 7.39 20.00 18.54
C ASP A 331 6.02 19.35 18.64
N ILE A 332 5.00 20.20 18.80
CA ILE A 332 3.59 19.81 18.80
C ILE A 332 2.91 20.13 17.46
N SER A 333 3.51 20.97 16.63
CA SER A 333 3.04 21.39 15.32
C SER A 333 4.21 21.88 14.47
N ASN A 334 4.17 21.63 13.17
CA ASN A 334 5.18 22.11 12.22
C ASN A 334 4.56 22.33 10.82
N LEU A 335 4.90 23.47 10.21
CA LEU A 335 4.72 23.71 8.78
C LEU A 335 6.06 23.53 8.09
N ILE A 336 6.13 22.57 7.17
CA ILE A 336 7.33 22.20 6.45
C ILE A 336 7.16 22.64 4.99
N ILE A 337 8.04 23.52 4.53
CA ILE A 337 8.03 24.03 3.15
C ILE A 337 9.23 23.47 2.41
N THR A 338 9.00 22.82 1.26
CA THR A 338 10.06 22.26 0.42
C THR A 338 10.03 22.88 -0.97
N ARG A 339 11.20 23.21 -1.52
CA ARG A 339 11.33 23.71 -2.90
C ARG A 339 11.86 22.61 -3.81
N HIS A 340 11.26 22.45 -4.99
CA HIS A 340 11.57 21.38 -5.93
C HIS A 340 12.06 21.92 -7.28
N LYS A 341 12.31 21.03 -8.24
CA LYS A 341 12.66 21.42 -9.61
C LYS A 341 11.53 22.28 -10.22
N GLY A 342 11.89 23.26 -11.04
CA GLY A 342 10.92 24.17 -11.67
C GLY A 342 10.28 25.20 -10.73
N GLY A 343 10.71 25.27 -9.46
CA GLY A 343 10.14 26.21 -8.49
C GLY A 343 8.86 25.71 -7.81
N ALA A 344 8.42 24.48 -8.09
CA ALA A 344 7.27 23.88 -7.42
C ALA A 344 7.51 23.75 -5.91
N VAL A 345 6.44 23.89 -5.12
CA VAL A 345 6.51 23.95 -3.66
C VAL A 345 5.72 22.81 -3.03
N GLY A 346 6.32 22.10 -2.09
CA GLY A 346 5.61 21.17 -1.21
C GLY A 346 5.31 21.83 0.13
N VAL A 347 4.06 21.80 0.57
CA VAL A 347 3.58 22.36 1.83
C VAL A 347 3.04 21.21 2.69
N SER A 348 3.81 20.79 3.69
CA SER A 348 3.44 19.69 4.58
C SER A 348 3.14 20.23 5.96
N ARG A 349 1.96 19.91 6.50
CA ARG A 349 1.57 20.35 7.84
C ARG A 349 1.36 19.16 8.75
N VAL A 350 2.09 19.12 9.85
CA VAL A 350 2.05 18.04 10.83
C VAL A 350 1.77 18.59 12.22
N ALA A 351 0.92 17.93 12.99
CA ALA A 351 0.67 18.34 14.37
C ALA A 351 0.10 17.21 15.24
N THR A 352 0.54 17.20 16.50
CA THR A 352 0.00 16.37 17.58
C THR A 352 -0.73 17.19 18.64
N GLY A 353 -0.45 18.49 18.74
CA GLY A 353 -1.11 19.44 19.65
C GLY A 353 -2.18 20.32 18.99
N ALA A 354 -2.33 20.26 17.66
CA ALA A 354 -3.36 21.00 16.94
C ALA A 354 -4.11 20.07 15.97
N LYS A 355 -5.44 20.23 15.88
CA LYS A 355 -6.27 19.51 14.91
C LYS A 355 -6.61 20.39 13.72
N SER A 356 -6.59 19.80 12.54
CA SER A 356 -7.07 20.45 11.32
C SER A 356 -7.60 19.44 10.33
N GLU A 357 -8.22 19.96 9.27
CA GLU A 357 -8.65 19.17 8.13
C GLU A 357 -7.49 18.32 7.61
N GLY A 358 -7.76 17.03 7.43
CA GLY A 358 -6.74 16.03 7.11
C GLY A 358 -6.66 15.75 5.62
N ASP A 359 -6.77 16.79 4.79
CA ASP A 359 -6.84 16.74 3.34
C ASP A 359 -5.48 16.93 2.66
N ALA A 360 -5.47 16.72 1.34
CA ALA A 360 -4.35 17.06 0.49
C ALA A 360 -4.83 17.62 -0.87
N VAL A 361 -4.03 18.52 -1.44
CA VAL A 361 -4.31 19.21 -2.71
C VAL A 361 -3.06 19.20 -3.58
N ILE A 362 -3.23 18.90 -4.86
CA ILE A 362 -2.18 18.97 -5.88
C ILE A 362 -2.61 20.01 -6.91
N SER A 363 -1.99 21.18 -6.88
CA SER A 363 -2.36 22.32 -7.71
C SER A 363 -1.55 22.35 -8.99
N GLY A 364 -2.23 22.33 -10.13
CA GLY A 364 -1.63 22.45 -11.46
C GLY A 364 -2.04 23.74 -12.16
N SER A 365 -1.47 24.00 -13.33
CA SER A 365 -1.75 25.20 -14.12
C SER A 365 -3.11 25.21 -14.82
N LYS A 366 -3.82 24.07 -14.88
CA LYS A 366 -5.12 23.94 -15.55
C LYS A 366 -6.25 23.47 -14.63
N GLY A 367 -5.92 22.96 -13.45
CA GLY A 367 -6.85 22.36 -12.51
C GLY A 367 -6.11 21.87 -11.27
N TYR A 368 -6.80 21.10 -10.44
CA TYR A 368 -6.22 20.55 -9.21
C TYR A 368 -6.81 19.20 -8.86
N ILE A 369 -6.04 18.38 -8.16
CA ILE A 369 -6.55 17.17 -7.50
C ILE A 369 -6.82 17.48 -6.04
N TYR A 370 -8.04 17.17 -5.60
CA TYR A 370 -8.43 17.23 -4.20
C TYR A 370 -8.56 15.82 -3.62
N ILE A 371 -7.94 15.60 -2.46
CA ILE A 371 -8.01 14.35 -1.70
C ILE A 371 -8.66 14.65 -0.34
N PRO A 372 -9.90 14.18 -0.09
CA PRO A 372 -10.58 14.45 1.15
C PRO A 372 -9.91 13.76 2.34
N ALA A 373 -10.19 14.28 3.54
CA ALA A 373 -9.69 13.69 4.76
C ALA A 373 -10.34 12.33 5.07
N PRO A 374 -9.62 11.40 5.71
CA PRO A 374 -8.17 11.44 5.95
C PRO A 374 -7.38 11.03 4.68
N TRP A 375 -6.61 11.96 4.10
CA TRP A 375 -5.97 11.76 2.79
C TRP A 375 -4.95 10.61 2.79
N TRP A 376 -4.29 10.35 3.93
CA TRP A 376 -3.35 9.24 4.10
C TRP A 376 -4.02 7.85 4.08
N LEU A 377 -5.34 7.80 4.19
CA LEU A 377 -6.19 6.64 3.94
C LEU A 377 -7.01 6.84 2.66
N THR A 378 -6.34 7.21 1.57
CA THR A 378 -6.95 7.61 0.31
C THR A 378 -7.99 6.58 -0.17
N LYS A 379 -9.27 6.93 -0.08
CA LYS A 379 -10.41 6.16 -0.63
C LYS A 379 -10.97 6.81 -1.89
N SER A 380 -10.84 8.11 -2.02
CA SER A 380 -11.29 8.85 -3.18
C SER A 380 -10.39 10.04 -3.45
N PHE A 381 -10.50 10.57 -4.66
CA PHE A 381 -9.95 11.86 -5.06
C PHE A 381 -10.81 12.41 -6.20
N SER A 382 -10.75 13.71 -6.41
CA SER A 382 -11.41 14.37 -7.55
C SER A 382 -10.41 15.21 -8.32
N ILE A 383 -10.45 15.13 -9.64
CA ILE A 383 -9.80 16.10 -10.52
C ILE A 383 -10.81 17.21 -10.78
N ARG A 384 -10.44 18.44 -10.47
CA ARG A 384 -11.31 19.61 -10.56
C ARG A 384 -10.68 20.65 -11.47
N PHE A 385 -11.53 21.37 -12.19
CA PHE A 385 -11.19 22.43 -13.12
C PHE A 385 -12.03 23.66 -12.79
N GLU A 386 -11.72 24.80 -13.42
CA GLU A 386 -12.55 26.01 -13.31
C GLU A 386 -13.99 25.76 -13.80
N ASP A 387 -14.12 24.98 -14.88
CA ASP A 387 -15.40 24.48 -15.37
C ASP A 387 -15.80 23.22 -14.58
N GLU A 388 -16.75 23.39 -13.65
CA GLU A 388 -17.19 22.31 -12.76
C GLU A 388 -17.75 21.10 -13.51
N HIS A 389 -18.28 21.28 -14.73
CA HIS A 389 -18.80 20.19 -15.56
C HIS A 389 -17.72 19.23 -16.05
N LYS A 390 -16.44 19.60 -15.94
CA LYS A 390 -15.29 18.75 -16.28
C LYS A 390 -14.74 17.98 -15.08
N THR A 391 -15.33 18.15 -13.90
CA THR A 391 -14.89 17.46 -12.68
C THR A 391 -15.04 15.95 -12.85
N GLN A 392 -13.99 15.23 -12.46
CA GLN A 392 -13.98 13.78 -12.44
C GLN A 392 -13.78 13.28 -11.02
N GLU A 393 -14.63 12.35 -10.59
CA GLU A 393 -14.55 11.74 -9.26
C GLU A 393 -14.12 10.28 -9.36
N TYR A 394 -13.14 9.92 -8.53
CA TYR A 394 -12.62 8.58 -8.44
C TYR A 394 -12.85 8.05 -7.03
N LYS A 395 -13.58 6.94 -6.92
CA LYS A 395 -13.88 6.30 -5.64
C LYS A 395 -13.45 4.85 -5.66
N TYR A 396 -12.65 4.48 -4.67
CA TYR A 396 -12.15 3.15 -4.44
C TYR A 396 -12.60 2.69 -3.06
N GLU A 397 -13.16 1.50 -3.02
CA GLU A 397 -13.33 0.79 -1.78
C GLU A 397 -12.08 -0.02 -1.50
N PHE A 398 -11.70 -0.09 -0.23
CA PHE A 398 -10.69 -1.02 0.24
C PHE A 398 -11.10 -1.50 1.63
N ALA A 399 -10.82 -2.77 1.92
CA ALA A 399 -11.26 -3.40 3.16
C ALA A 399 -10.35 -3.01 4.35
N GLY A 400 -10.96 -2.92 5.53
CA GLY A 400 -10.24 -2.75 6.80
C GLY A 400 -9.49 -1.42 6.92
N SER A 401 -8.32 -1.47 7.57
CA SER A 401 -7.54 -0.26 7.94
C SER A 401 -6.54 0.21 6.87
N GLY A 402 -6.45 -0.51 5.75
CA GLY A 402 -5.48 -0.30 4.69
C GLY A 402 -4.13 -1.00 4.92
N LEU A 403 -3.86 -1.51 6.13
CA LEU A 403 -2.60 -2.20 6.46
C LEU A 403 -2.42 -3.47 5.64
N ARG A 404 -3.49 -4.24 5.36
CA ARG A 404 -3.41 -5.47 4.56
C ARG A 404 -2.74 -5.29 3.19
N TYR A 405 -2.84 -4.11 2.57
CA TYR A 405 -2.23 -3.82 1.27
C TYR A 405 -0.71 -3.75 1.35
N MET A 406 -0.20 -3.13 2.43
CA MET A 406 1.21 -3.06 2.75
C MET A 406 1.77 -4.44 3.13
N ILE A 407 1.04 -5.17 3.98
CA ILE A 407 1.41 -6.52 4.41
C ILE A 407 1.48 -7.46 3.19
N ALA A 408 0.49 -7.39 2.30
CA ALA A 408 0.46 -8.19 1.08
C ALA A 408 1.59 -7.84 0.11
N GLU A 409 1.92 -6.56 -0.07
CA GLU A 409 3.07 -6.15 -0.89
C GLU A 409 4.38 -6.67 -0.29
N PHE A 410 4.58 -6.52 1.02
CA PHE A 410 5.77 -7.03 1.71
C PHE A 410 5.91 -8.55 1.54
N ALA A 411 4.83 -9.31 1.75
CA ALA A 411 4.81 -10.76 1.54
C ALA A 411 5.10 -11.13 0.07
N SER A 412 4.52 -10.38 -0.87
CA SER A 412 4.70 -10.60 -2.30
C SER A 412 6.13 -10.33 -2.77
N LEU A 413 6.83 -9.36 -2.18
CA LEU A 413 8.25 -9.12 -2.46
C LEU A 413 9.14 -10.29 -2.02
N ILE A 414 8.87 -10.82 -0.82
CA ILE A 414 9.57 -11.97 -0.26
C ILE A 414 9.36 -13.20 -1.15
N GLN A 415 8.11 -13.53 -1.47
CA GLN A 415 7.78 -14.70 -2.29
C GLN A 415 8.34 -14.64 -3.72
N ARG A 416 8.40 -13.44 -4.30
CA ARG A 416 8.91 -13.23 -5.67
C ARG A 416 10.42 -12.98 -5.71
N ASN A 417 11.12 -13.01 -4.58
CA ASN A 417 12.53 -12.66 -4.45
C ASN A 417 12.86 -11.31 -5.13
N LYS A 418 11.98 -10.32 -4.96
CA LYS A 418 12.15 -8.96 -5.50
C LYS A 418 12.67 -8.05 -4.40
N SER A 419 13.78 -7.38 -4.64
CA SER A 419 14.44 -6.52 -3.63
C SER A 419 13.73 -5.19 -3.37
N THR A 420 12.81 -4.74 -4.23
CA THR A 420 12.20 -3.41 -4.15
C THR A 420 10.73 -3.40 -4.56
N SER A 421 9.93 -2.56 -3.89
CA SER A 421 8.57 -2.24 -4.33
C SER A 421 8.61 -1.12 -5.39
N LYS A 422 7.66 -1.17 -6.33
CA LYS A 422 7.38 -0.04 -7.23
C LYS A 422 6.50 1.02 -6.57
N MET A 423 5.65 0.61 -5.62
CA MET A 423 4.76 1.50 -4.88
C MET A 423 5.53 2.37 -3.88
N LEU A 424 6.61 1.81 -3.32
CA LEU A 424 7.53 2.54 -2.43
C LEU A 424 8.98 2.22 -2.84
N THR A 425 9.55 3.09 -3.67
CA THR A 425 10.88 2.85 -4.25
C THR A 425 11.99 3.18 -3.25
N PRO A 426 13.24 2.70 -3.47
CA PRO A 426 14.36 3.06 -2.59
C PRO A 426 14.58 4.57 -2.46
N THR A 427 14.32 5.35 -3.52
CA THR A 427 14.45 6.82 -3.46
C THR A 427 13.32 7.44 -2.64
N ASP A 428 12.12 6.86 -2.66
CA ASP A 428 11.03 7.28 -1.80
C ASP A 428 11.37 7.01 -0.33
N ILE A 429 11.88 5.82 0.00
CA ILE A 429 12.28 5.43 1.37
C ILE A 429 13.33 6.42 1.92
N VAL A 430 14.33 6.76 1.12
CA VAL A 430 15.36 7.73 1.52
C VAL A 430 14.74 9.10 1.78
N GLU A 431 13.90 9.61 0.88
CA GLU A 431 13.39 10.97 1.00
C GLU A 431 12.33 11.12 2.11
N ILE A 432 11.47 10.13 2.36
CA ILE A 432 10.52 10.21 3.50
C ILE A 432 11.22 10.13 4.85
N ASN A 433 12.37 9.46 4.94
CA ASN A 433 13.18 9.42 6.17
C ASN A 433 14.11 10.64 6.26
N ARG A 434 14.45 11.29 5.14
CA ARG A 434 15.30 12.49 5.12
C ARG A 434 14.70 13.68 5.87
N ILE A 435 13.38 13.84 5.85
CA ILE A 435 12.70 15.00 6.43
C ILE A 435 12.82 15.05 7.97
N PRO A 436 12.49 13.98 8.73
CA PRO A 436 12.81 13.90 10.16
C PRO A 436 14.29 14.18 10.47
N LEU A 437 15.21 13.64 9.66
CA LEU A 437 16.66 13.81 9.86
C LEU A 437 17.11 15.26 9.69
N GLU A 438 16.62 15.95 8.66
CA GLU A 438 16.89 17.37 8.43
C GLU A 438 16.25 18.26 9.50
N TYR A 439 15.10 17.85 10.04
CA TYR A 439 14.48 18.55 11.16
C TYR A 439 15.29 18.44 12.46
N ASP A 440 15.80 17.25 12.77
CA ASP A 440 16.67 17.06 13.94
C ASP A 440 18.01 17.83 13.80
N GLU A 441 18.55 17.96 12.58
CA GLU A 441 19.68 18.84 12.30
C GLU A 441 19.33 20.32 12.50
N PHE A 442 18.18 20.76 12.00
CA PHE A 442 17.65 22.11 12.19
C PHE A 442 17.53 22.47 13.69
N LYS A 443 16.93 21.60 14.51
CA LYS A 443 16.84 21.81 15.96
C LYS A 443 18.21 21.93 16.63
N LYS A 444 19.19 21.13 16.21
CA LYS A 444 20.56 21.18 16.75
C LYS A 444 21.26 22.49 16.40
N LEU A 445 21.03 23.04 15.21
CA LEU A 445 21.60 24.32 14.80
C LEU A 445 20.94 25.48 15.55
N ARG A 446 19.61 25.51 15.65
CA ARG A 446 18.87 26.53 16.41
C ARG A 446 19.32 26.61 17.87
N LYS A 447 19.55 25.46 18.53
CA LYS A 447 20.06 25.41 19.91
C LYS A 447 21.49 25.92 20.10
N LYS A 448 22.29 26.01 19.03
CA LYS A 448 23.65 26.59 19.09
C LYS A 448 23.64 28.11 18.93
N GLU A 449 22.57 28.64 18.33
CA GLU A 449 22.39 30.07 18.09
C GLU A 449 21.64 30.78 19.23
N SER A 450 20.91 30.02 20.06
CA SER A 450 20.32 30.44 21.34
C SER A 450 21.31 30.31 22.50
#